data_AF-A0A7S4PXL1-F1
#
_entry.id   AF-A0A7S4PXL1-F1
#
_cell.length_a   1.000
_cell.length_b   1.000
_cell.length_c   1.000
_cell.angle_alpha   90.00
_cell.angle_beta   90.00
_cell.angle_gamma   90.00
#
_symmetry.space_group_name_H-M   'P 1'
#
loop_
_entity.id
_entity.type
_entity.pdbx_description
1 polymer ?
#
loop_
_entity_poly.entity_id
_entity_poly.type
_entity_poly.pdbx_seq_one_letter_code
_entity_poly.pdbx_strand_id
1 'polypeptide(L)'
;PMAAPQVAVGRGDVARVAEAAEALGVVPNGLRGFASLLCAEYLTELLPDGRAEDELAHAHFAAGAALHSVHWRADESPRGLASSMGLMAGYLFDAAASEGNRRAYASGRCPVCPGGVLHLA
;
A
#
# COMPACT_ATOMS: atom_id res chain seq x y z
N PRO A 1 -1.24 19.37 2.67
CA PRO A 1 -1.47 19.09 1.24
C PRO A 1 -0.51 19.91 0.36
N MET A 2 0.31 19.23 -0.45
CA MET A 2 1.22 19.88 -1.39
C MET A 2 0.41 20.46 -2.56
N ALA A 3 0.51 21.77 -2.80
CA ALA A 3 -0.12 22.42 -3.93
C ALA A 3 0.79 22.33 -5.17
N ALA A 4 0.20 22.12 -6.34
CA ALA A 4 0.95 22.08 -7.60
C ALA A 4 1.62 23.44 -7.90
N PRO A 5 2.80 23.46 -8.53
CA PRO A 5 3.46 24.70 -8.94
C PRO A 5 2.56 25.54 -9.86
N GLN A 6 2.43 26.84 -9.58
CA GLN A 6 1.55 27.77 -10.30
C GLN A 6 1.81 27.81 -11.82
N VAL A 7 3.07 27.57 -12.22
CA VAL A 7 3.46 27.49 -13.63
C VAL A 7 2.85 26.27 -14.35
N ALA A 8 2.68 25.14 -13.67
CA ALA A 8 2.05 23.94 -14.23
C ALA A 8 0.53 24.10 -14.33
N VAL A 9 -0.06 24.85 -13.39
CA VAL A 9 -1.48 25.25 -13.44
C VAL A 9 -1.74 26.16 -14.63
N GLY A 10 -0.91 27.20 -14.82
CA GLY A 10 -1.06 28.15 -15.92
C GLY A 10 -0.86 27.54 -17.32
N ARG A 11 -0.08 26.46 -17.43
CA ARG A 11 0.12 25.71 -18.69
C ARG A 11 -0.99 24.69 -18.97
N GLY A 12 -1.88 24.44 -18.01
CA GLY A 12 -2.97 23.46 -18.10
C GLY A 12 -2.54 22.01 -17.88
N ASP A 13 -1.32 21.77 -17.40
CA ASP A 13 -0.75 20.42 -17.28
C ASP A 13 -1.48 19.59 -16.21
N VAL A 14 -1.91 20.24 -15.12
CA VAL A 14 -2.73 19.60 -14.08
C VAL A 14 -4.08 19.15 -14.63
N ALA A 15 -4.70 19.95 -15.50
CA ALA A 15 -5.97 19.61 -16.13
C ALA A 15 -5.81 18.44 -17.12
N ARG A 16 -4.71 18.39 -17.89
CA ARG A 16 -4.42 17.27 -18.80
C ARG A 16 -4.18 15.96 -18.08
N VAL A 17 -3.51 15.99 -16.92
CA VAL A 17 -3.30 14.79 -16.09
C VAL A 17 -4.62 14.29 -15.52
N ALA A 18 -5.50 15.21 -15.09
CA ALA A 18 -6.85 14.88 -14.62
C ALA A 18 -7.75 14.30 -15.73
N GLU A 19 -7.80 14.95 -16.90
CA GLU A 19 -8.54 14.46 -18.07
C GLU A 19 -8.01 13.12 -18.58
N ALA A 20 -6.69 12.92 -18.57
CA ALA A 20 -6.10 11.62 -18.94
C ALA A 20 -6.46 10.53 -17.92
N ALA A 21 -6.49 10.85 -16.61
CA ALA A 21 -6.92 9.91 -15.58
C ALA A 21 -8.42 9.55 -15.69
N GLU A 22 -9.26 10.52 -16.05
CA GLU A 22 -10.70 10.33 -16.30
C GLU A 22 -10.97 9.54 -17.59
N ALA A 23 -10.31 9.87 -18.70
CA ALA A 23 -10.46 9.18 -19.99
C ALA A 23 -9.97 7.73 -19.96
N LEU A 24 -9.12 7.37 -18.99
CA LEU A 24 -8.59 6.02 -18.78
C LEU A 24 -9.35 5.18 -17.75
N GLY A 25 -10.37 5.73 -17.07
CA GLY A 25 -11.18 4.98 -16.11
C GLY A 25 -10.42 4.52 -14.86
N VAL A 26 -9.59 5.41 -14.29
CA VAL A 26 -8.92 5.33 -12.97
C VAL A 26 -8.14 4.04 -12.70
N VAL A 27 -6.84 4.16 -12.98
CA VAL A 27 -5.75 3.17 -12.95
C VAL A 27 -6.00 1.94 -13.84
N PRO A 28 -5.30 1.83 -14.99
CA PRO A 28 -5.48 0.72 -15.91
C PRO A 28 -5.32 -0.64 -15.20
N ASN A 29 -6.24 -1.59 -15.43
CA ASN A 29 -6.11 -2.95 -14.90
C ASN A 29 -4.78 -3.63 -15.28
N GLY A 30 -4.12 -3.18 -16.35
CA GLY A 30 -2.76 -3.61 -16.71
C GLY A 30 -1.70 -3.29 -15.66
N LEU A 31 -1.93 -2.29 -14.80
CA LEU A 31 -1.05 -1.94 -13.69
C LEU A 31 -1.30 -2.75 -12.43
N ARG A 32 -2.38 -3.53 -12.37
CA ARG A 32 -2.80 -4.26 -11.16
C ARG A 32 -1.66 -5.06 -10.53
N GLY A 33 -0.99 -5.91 -11.31
CA GLY A 33 0.12 -6.73 -10.80
C GLY A 33 1.28 -5.87 -10.27
N PHE A 34 1.65 -4.84 -11.01
CA PHE A 34 2.75 -3.94 -10.65
C PHE A 34 2.42 -3.10 -9.41
N ALA A 35 1.22 -2.54 -9.34
CA ALA A 35 0.76 -1.74 -8.21
C ALA A 35 0.60 -2.59 -6.93
N SER A 36 0.11 -3.83 -7.05
CA SER A 36 0.07 -4.76 -5.92
C SER A 36 1.46 -5.12 -5.40
N LEU A 37 2.44 -5.31 -6.30
CA LEU A 37 3.83 -5.57 -5.93
C LEU A 37 4.45 -4.39 -5.18
N LEU A 38 4.37 -3.18 -5.76
CA LEU A 38 4.90 -1.97 -5.12
C LEU A 38 4.24 -1.70 -3.77
N CYS A 39 2.95 -1.97 -3.64
CA CYS A 39 2.24 -1.86 -2.37
C CYS A 39 2.78 -2.85 -1.33
N ALA A 40 2.97 -4.12 -1.70
CA ALA A 40 3.56 -5.10 -0.78
C ALA A 40 4.99 -4.73 -0.38
N GLU A 41 5.78 -4.21 -1.33
CA GLU A 41 7.15 -3.74 -1.11
C GLU A 41 7.16 -2.56 -0.12
N TYR A 42 6.38 -1.51 -0.41
CA TYR A 42 6.23 -0.34 0.46
C TYR A 42 5.78 -0.71 1.87
N LEU A 43 4.78 -1.60 2.00
CA LEU A 43 4.28 -2.02 3.31
C LEU A 43 5.29 -2.89 4.10
N THR A 44 6.30 -3.46 3.43
CA THR A 44 7.32 -4.29 4.07
C THR A 44 8.70 -3.64 4.13
N GLU A 45 8.84 -2.44 3.56
CA GLU A 45 10.05 -1.62 3.64
C GLU A 45 10.25 -1.09 5.05
N LEU A 46 11.48 -1.22 5.55
CA LEU A 46 11.87 -0.78 6.88
C LEU A 46 12.79 0.44 6.78
N LEU A 47 12.48 1.45 7.58
CA LEU A 47 13.33 2.60 7.83
C LEU A 47 14.61 2.17 8.58
N PRO A 48 15.66 3.03 8.63
CA PRO A 48 16.89 2.72 9.34
C PRO A 48 16.73 2.44 10.85
N ASP A 49 15.63 2.89 11.45
CA ASP A 49 15.27 2.61 12.84
C ASP A 49 14.54 1.26 13.04
N GLY A 50 14.33 0.50 11.95
CA GLY A 50 13.70 -0.81 11.95
C GLY A 50 12.16 -0.79 11.94
N ARG A 51 11.54 0.39 11.81
CA ARG A 51 10.08 0.51 11.70
C ARG A 51 9.64 0.47 10.24
N ALA A 52 8.43 -0.02 10.00
CA ALA A 52 7.82 0.03 8.68
C ALA A 52 7.52 1.49 8.35
N GLU A 53 7.72 1.88 7.09
CA GLU A 53 7.49 3.27 6.66
C GLU A 53 6.02 3.67 6.82
N ASP A 54 5.10 2.77 6.47
CA ASP A 54 3.68 2.95 6.71
C ASP A 54 3.32 2.76 8.19
N GLU A 55 2.71 3.78 8.81
CA GLU A 55 2.35 3.76 10.23
C GLU A 55 1.31 2.68 10.58
N LEU A 56 0.39 2.38 9.66
CA LEU A 56 -0.63 1.36 9.87
C LEU A 56 -0.03 -0.04 9.79
N ALA A 57 0.86 -0.28 8.82
CA ALA A 57 1.66 -1.50 8.71
C ALA A 57 2.52 -1.70 9.96
N HIS A 58 3.21 -0.64 10.41
CA HIS A 58 3.99 -0.65 11.64
C HIS A 58 3.15 -1.11 12.84
N ALA A 59 1.96 -0.54 13.02
CA ALA A 59 1.05 -0.90 14.11
C ALA A 59 0.62 -2.38 14.03
N HIS A 60 0.30 -2.89 12.84
CA HIS A 60 -0.07 -4.29 12.64
C HIS A 60 1.08 -5.25 12.93
N PHE A 61 2.29 -4.97 12.45
CA PHE A 61 3.46 -5.82 12.72
C PHE A 61 3.88 -5.76 14.20
N ALA A 62 3.83 -4.57 14.82
CA ALA A 62 4.09 -4.39 16.25
C ALA A 62 3.08 -5.15 17.12
N ALA A 63 1.83 -5.28 16.67
CA ALA A 63 0.83 -6.12 17.33
C ALA A 63 1.10 -7.63 17.15
N GLY A 64 1.86 -8.03 16.13
CA GLY A 64 2.15 -9.44 15.81
C GLY A 64 1.30 -10.01 14.67
N ALA A 65 0.65 -9.16 13.89
CA ALA A 65 0.03 -9.58 12.65
C ALA A 65 1.08 -9.82 11.57
N ALA A 66 0.71 -10.57 10.53
CA ALA A 66 1.49 -10.74 9.32
C ALA A 66 0.73 -10.17 8.12
N LEU A 67 1.46 -9.62 7.15
CA LEU A 67 0.87 -9.20 5.88
C LEU A 67 0.35 -10.45 5.16
N HIS A 68 -0.94 -10.47 4.88
CA HIS A 68 -1.64 -11.62 4.31
C HIS A 68 -1.98 -11.44 2.83
N SER A 69 -2.40 -10.24 2.43
CA SER A 69 -2.90 -9.99 1.08
C SER A 69 -2.83 -8.51 0.70
N VAL A 70 -2.82 -8.23 -0.61
CA VAL A 70 -3.04 -6.90 -1.18
C VAL A 70 -4.20 -6.99 -2.15
N HIS A 71 -5.20 -6.13 -1.99
CA HIS A 71 -6.44 -6.11 -2.75
C HIS A 71 -6.47 -4.90 -3.69
N TRP A 72 -6.59 -5.18 -4.99
CA TRP A 72 -6.76 -4.18 -6.03
C TRP A 72 -8.18 -3.62 -6.02
N ARG A 73 -8.32 -2.28 -6.07
CA ARG A 73 -9.62 -1.58 -6.10
C ARG A 73 -10.59 -2.03 -4.99
N ALA A 74 -10.07 -2.24 -3.79
CA ALA A 74 -10.87 -2.58 -2.62
C ALA A 74 -11.60 -1.36 -2.02
N ASP A 75 -11.07 -0.15 -2.21
CA ASP A 75 -11.72 1.10 -1.81
C ASP A 75 -11.75 2.11 -2.97
N GLU A 76 -12.84 2.11 -3.73
CA GLU A 76 -13.05 3.03 -4.85
C GLU A 76 -13.71 4.35 -4.45
N SER A 77 -13.82 4.62 -3.14
CA SER A 77 -14.26 5.93 -2.68
C SER A 77 -13.24 7.01 -3.12
N PRO A 78 -13.66 8.29 -3.23
CA PRO A 78 -12.75 9.38 -3.53
C PRO A 78 -11.54 9.44 -2.57
N ARG A 79 -11.73 9.01 -1.31
CA ARG A 79 -10.67 8.93 -0.31
C ARG A 79 -9.69 7.80 -0.63
N GLY A 80 -10.19 6.58 -0.86
CA GLY A 80 -9.35 5.40 -1.13
C GLY A 80 -8.52 5.56 -2.41
N LEU A 81 -9.11 6.13 -3.46
CA LEU A 81 -8.40 6.46 -4.70
C LEU A 81 -7.30 7.50 -4.47
N ALA A 82 -7.55 8.53 -3.65
CA ALA A 82 -6.57 9.57 -3.35
C ALA A 82 -5.45 9.11 -2.41
N SER A 83 -5.71 8.17 -1.50
CA SER A 83 -4.70 7.71 -0.52
C SER A 83 -3.83 6.57 -1.03
N SER A 84 -4.41 5.62 -1.76
CA SER A 84 -3.74 4.36 -2.12
C SER A 84 -4.14 3.84 -3.49
N MET A 85 -4.71 4.67 -4.36
CA MET A 85 -5.25 4.23 -5.66
C MET A 85 -6.30 3.11 -5.51
N GLY A 86 -7.00 3.07 -4.36
CA GLY A 86 -7.96 2.04 -4.00
C GLY A 86 -7.36 0.69 -3.61
N LEU A 87 -6.05 0.60 -3.40
CA LEU A 87 -5.41 -0.57 -2.82
C LEU A 87 -5.71 -0.67 -1.32
N MET A 88 -5.94 -1.89 -0.84
CA MET A 88 -6.01 -2.20 0.59
C MET A 88 -5.17 -3.44 0.91
N ALA A 89 -4.59 -3.47 2.11
CA ALA A 89 -3.85 -4.62 2.61
C ALA A 89 -4.68 -5.39 3.64
N GLY A 90 -4.61 -6.72 3.57
CA GLY A 90 -5.12 -7.62 4.60
C GLY A 90 -3.99 -8.04 5.54
N TYR A 91 -4.26 -7.96 6.84
CA TYR A 91 -3.35 -8.44 7.89
C TYR A 91 -4.01 -9.58 8.65
N LEU A 92 -3.30 -10.70 8.80
CA LEU A 92 -3.79 -11.84 9.58
C LEU A 92 -3.16 -11.80 10.96
N PHE A 93 -4.01 -11.83 11.98
CA PHE A 93 -3.59 -12.01 13.36
C PHE A 93 -3.88 -13.46 13.79
N ASP A 94 -2.82 -14.23 13.99
CA ASP A 94 -2.89 -15.56 14.58
C ASP A 94 -2.23 -15.51 15.96
N ALA A 95 -3.00 -15.84 17.00
CA ALA A 95 -2.51 -15.85 18.37
C ALA A 95 -1.30 -16.77 18.54
N ALA A 96 -1.27 -17.93 17.87
CA ALA A 96 -0.18 -18.90 17.95
C ALA A 96 1.12 -18.37 17.30
N ALA A 97 1.02 -17.55 16.26
CA ALA A 97 2.16 -16.98 15.55
C ALA A 97 2.58 -15.60 16.08
N SER A 98 1.70 -14.90 16.80
CA SER A 98 1.85 -13.48 17.16
C SER A 98 3.17 -13.14 17.88
N GLU A 99 3.62 -13.98 18.81
CA GLU A 99 4.89 -13.80 19.52
C GLU A 99 6.09 -13.94 18.58
N GLY A 100 6.05 -14.95 17.69
CA GLY A 100 7.08 -15.15 16.67
C GLY A 100 7.15 -13.98 15.69
N ASN A 101 5.98 -13.49 15.27
CA ASN A 101 5.85 -12.33 14.38
C ASN A 101 6.42 -11.06 15.01
N ARG A 102 6.07 -10.77 16.28
CA ARG A 102 6.64 -9.62 17.01
C ARG A 102 8.16 -9.70 17.12
N ARG A 103 8.71 -10.88 17.41
CA ARG A 103 10.17 -11.09 17.47
C ARG A 103 10.83 -10.91 16.10
N ALA A 104 10.23 -11.44 15.04
CA ALA A 104 10.72 -11.26 13.68
C ALA A 104 10.77 -9.77 13.31
N TYR A 105 9.70 -9.03 13.59
CA TYR A 105 9.60 -7.61 13.31
C TYR A 105 10.63 -6.79 14.10
N ALA A 106 10.76 -7.04 15.41
CA ALA A 106 11.78 -6.41 16.24
C ALA A 106 13.23 -6.71 15.78
N SER A 107 13.43 -7.80 15.04
CA SER A 107 14.73 -8.18 14.45
C SER A 107 14.95 -7.63 13.04
N GLY A 108 14.08 -6.75 12.54
CA GLY A 108 14.19 -6.15 11.21
C GLY A 108 13.65 -7.02 10.08
N ARG A 109 12.67 -7.90 10.35
CA ARG A 109 11.96 -8.67 9.32
C ARG A 109 10.45 -8.53 9.44
N CYS A 110 9.81 -7.99 8.42
CA CYS A 110 8.34 -7.92 8.35
C CYS A 110 7.73 -9.33 8.27
N PRO A 111 6.82 -9.70 9.18
CA PRO A 111 6.10 -10.97 9.10
C PRO A 111 5.15 -10.99 7.92
N VAL A 112 5.22 -12.06 7.13
CA VAL A 112 4.45 -12.20 5.90
C VAL A 112 3.94 -13.64 5.81
N CYS A 113 2.65 -13.81 5.48
CA CYS A 113 2.06 -15.14 5.38
C CYS A 113 2.70 -15.95 4.23
N PRO A 114 3.13 -17.20 4.47
CA PRO A 114 3.56 -18.10 3.40
C PRO A 114 2.43 -18.29 2.38
N GLY A 115 2.69 -17.97 1.11
CA GLY A 115 1.68 -18.00 0.04
C GLY A 115 0.72 -16.80 -0.01
N GLY A 116 0.87 -15.80 0.89
CA GLY A 116 -0.01 -14.62 0.97
C GLY A 116 0.46 -13.40 0.16
N VAL A 117 1.74 -13.32 -0.21
CA VAL A 117 2.23 -12.22 -1.06
C VAL A 117 1.84 -12.51 -2.49
N LEU A 118 0.66 -12.03 -2.91
CA LEU A 118 0.05 -12.14 -4.24
C LEU A 118 -1.09 -13.16 -4.34
N HIS A 119 -2.13 -13.03 -3.52
CA HIS A 119 -3.47 -13.29 -4.07
C HIS A 119 -3.79 -12.16 -5.06
N LEU A 120 -3.23 -12.25 -6.26
CA LEU A 120 -3.71 -11.53 -7.42
C LEU A 120 -5.08 -12.12 -7.81
N ALA A 121 -6.14 -11.88 -7.01
CA ALA A 121 -7.53 -12.10 -7.42
C ALA A 121 -8.00 -11.00 -8.39
#